data_AF-S9WPM4-F1
#
_entry.id   AF-S9WPM4-F1
#
_cell.length_a   1.000
_cell.length_b   1.000
_cell.length_c   1.000
_cell.angle_alpha   90.00
_cell.angle_beta   90.00
_cell.angle_gamma   90.00
#
_symmetry.space_group_name_H-M   'P 1'
#
loop_
_entity.id
_entity.type
_entity.pdbx_description
1 polymer ?
#
loop_
_entity_poly.entity_id
_entity_poly.type
_entity_poly.pdbx_seq_one_letter_code
_entity_poly.pdbx_strand_id
1 'polypeptide(L)'
;MLLLGAVLLLLALPGHGLETTEGPGVPHPLPKGACAGWMVGIPGHPGHNGIPGRDGRDGAHGEKGEKGDPGLAGLKGDTGETGVTGIEGPRGFPGIPGRKGEPGESAYVYRSAFSVGLETRSTVPNVPIRFTKIFYNQQNHYDSTTGKFHCNIPGLYYFSYHITVYLQDVKVSLYKRDKAVLFTYDKYQDKNVDQASGSVLLHLEKGEEVWLQVYGDGENNGVYADNINDSTFTGFLLYHDTE
;
A
#
# COMPACT_ATOMS: atom_id res chain seq x y z
N MET A 1 -35.03 3.40 -58.51
CA MET A 1 -33.66 3.35 -59.04
C MET A 1 -32.72 3.82 -57.94
N LEU A 2 -31.68 3.01 -57.64
CA LEU A 2 -30.50 3.27 -56.77
C LEU A 2 -30.84 3.45 -55.26
N LEU A 3 -30.68 2.51 -54.31
CA LEU A 3 -29.77 1.39 -54.03
C LEU A 3 -28.30 1.77 -53.74
N LEU A 4 -27.79 1.13 -52.66
CA LEU A 4 -26.42 1.05 -52.10
C LEU A 4 -26.09 2.05 -50.97
N GLY A 5 -25.59 1.64 -49.81
CA GLY A 5 -25.21 0.31 -49.33
C GLY A 5 -24.50 0.43 -47.97
N ALA A 6 -24.88 -0.40 -47.01
CA ALA A 6 -24.21 -0.58 -45.73
C ALA A 6 -22.91 -1.37 -45.91
N VAL A 7 -21.84 -0.99 -45.21
CA VAL A 7 -20.58 -1.74 -45.17
C VAL A 7 -20.42 -2.32 -43.76
N LEU A 8 -20.65 -3.63 -43.67
CA LEU A 8 -20.34 -4.49 -42.55
C LEU A 8 -18.94 -5.08 -42.80
N LEU A 9 -17.97 -4.79 -41.92
CA LEU A 9 -16.60 -5.31 -42.04
C LEU A 9 -16.46 -6.58 -41.17
N LEU A 10 -16.63 -7.75 -41.80
CA LEU A 10 -16.26 -9.05 -41.26
C LEU A 10 -14.85 -9.40 -41.75
N LEU A 11 -13.89 -9.51 -40.84
CA LEU A 11 -12.57 -10.08 -41.13
C LEU A 11 -12.57 -11.55 -40.74
N ALA A 12 -12.58 -12.42 -41.75
CA ALA A 12 -12.22 -13.83 -41.64
C ALA A 12 -10.84 -14.01 -42.27
N LEU A 13 -9.93 -14.70 -41.58
CA LEU A 13 -8.70 -15.24 -42.16
C LEU A 13 -8.51 -16.70 -41.74
N PRO A 14 -7.80 -17.50 -42.57
CA PRO A 14 -7.92 -18.94 -42.64
C PRO A 14 -6.96 -19.67 -41.69
N GLY A 15 -7.36 -20.89 -41.33
CA GLY A 15 -6.53 -21.82 -40.58
C GLY A 15 -5.47 -22.50 -41.43
N HIS A 16 -4.33 -22.77 -40.80
CA HIS A 16 -3.49 -23.93 -41.06
C HIS A 16 -2.92 -24.41 -39.72
N GLY A 17 -3.09 -25.71 -39.45
CA GLY A 17 -2.73 -26.33 -38.19
C GLY A 17 -1.26 -26.74 -38.09
N LEU A 18 -0.86 -27.08 -36.86
CA LEU A 18 0.24 -27.99 -36.59
C LEU A 18 -0.09 -28.77 -35.31
N GLU A 19 -0.36 -30.06 -35.47
CA GLU A 19 -0.37 -31.03 -34.38
C GLU A 19 1.07 -31.24 -33.89
N THR A 20 1.26 -31.22 -32.58
CA THR A 20 2.37 -31.93 -31.93
C THR A 20 1.83 -32.54 -30.63
N THR A 21 1.75 -33.87 -30.65
CA THR A 21 1.53 -34.74 -29.51
C THR A 21 2.82 -34.91 -28.72
N GLU A 22 2.85 -34.55 -27.44
CA GLU A 22 3.74 -35.15 -26.43
C GLU A 22 3.01 -35.30 -25.08
N GLY A 23 3.35 -36.37 -24.35
CA GLY A 23 2.64 -36.93 -23.20
C GLY A 23 2.75 -36.19 -21.85
N PRO A 24 2.46 -36.88 -20.74
CA PRO A 24 1.79 -36.30 -19.57
C PRO A 24 2.71 -35.47 -18.67
N GLY A 25 2.35 -34.20 -18.50
CA GLY A 25 3.01 -33.24 -17.62
C GLY A 25 2.68 -33.44 -16.14
N VAL A 26 3.72 -33.39 -15.32
CA VAL A 26 3.72 -33.40 -13.85
C VAL A 26 2.96 -32.18 -13.31
N PRO A 27 2.16 -32.28 -12.22
CA PRO A 27 1.44 -31.12 -11.67
C PRO A 27 2.42 -30.14 -11.03
N HIS A 28 2.55 -28.94 -11.59
CA HIS A 28 3.19 -27.80 -10.94
C HIS A 28 2.19 -27.14 -9.97
N PRO A 29 2.52 -26.95 -8.67
CA PRO A 29 1.67 -26.19 -7.78
C PRO A 29 1.75 -24.70 -8.15
N LEU A 30 0.58 -24.07 -8.26
CA LEU A 30 0.41 -22.62 -8.37
C LEU A 30 1.17 -21.89 -7.24
N PRO A 31 1.97 -20.85 -7.52
CA PRO A 31 2.47 -19.99 -6.46
C PRO A 31 1.33 -19.11 -5.95
N LYS A 32 0.75 -19.51 -4.82
CA LYS A 32 0.09 -18.58 -3.89
C LYS A 32 1.18 -17.73 -3.26
N GLY A 33 1.34 -16.49 -3.70
CA GLY A 33 2.31 -15.56 -3.13
C GLY A 33 2.02 -14.12 -3.54
N ALA A 34 1.65 -13.32 -2.56
CA ALA A 34 1.32 -11.89 -2.60
C ALA A 34 2.04 -11.06 -3.67
N CYS A 35 1.26 -10.32 -4.47
CA CYS A 35 1.72 -9.16 -5.23
C CYS A 35 2.00 -8.00 -4.26
N ALA A 36 3.08 -8.08 -3.47
CA ALA A 36 3.51 -7.02 -2.56
C ALA A 36 5.04 -6.88 -2.45
N GLY A 37 5.79 -7.37 -3.45
CA GLY A 37 7.26 -7.45 -3.38
C GLY A 37 8.03 -6.27 -3.97
N TRP A 38 7.38 -5.28 -4.59
CA TRP A 38 8.10 -4.25 -5.37
C TRP A 38 8.36 -2.94 -4.60
N MET A 39 7.98 -2.85 -3.33
CA MET A 39 8.20 -1.66 -2.50
C MET A 39 9.17 -1.97 -1.35
N VAL A 40 10.38 -2.41 -1.71
CA VAL A 40 11.50 -2.46 -0.76
C VAL A 40 11.92 -1.01 -0.52
N GLY A 41 11.79 -0.53 0.72
CA GLY A 41 12.17 0.83 1.10
C GLY A 41 13.63 1.14 0.76
N ILE A 42 13.93 2.42 0.56
CA ILE A 42 15.29 2.92 0.27
C ILE A 42 16.25 2.40 1.37
N PRO A 43 17.38 1.76 1.02
CA PRO A 43 18.35 1.32 2.01
C PRO A 43 18.79 2.47 2.93
N GLY A 44 18.80 2.22 4.23
CA GLY A 44 19.25 3.21 5.21
C GLY A 44 20.70 3.62 4.96
N HIS A 45 21.06 4.83 5.41
CA HIS A 45 22.43 5.34 5.30
C HIS A 45 23.44 4.43 6.04
N PRO A 46 24.69 4.32 5.56
CA PRO A 46 25.74 3.60 6.26
C PRO A 46 25.90 4.06 7.71
N GLY A 47 26.16 3.12 8.62
CA GLY A 47 26.42 3.45 10.03
C GLY A 47 27.67 4.32 10.20
N HIS A 48 27.72 5.06 11.31
CA HIS A 48 28.88 5.90 11.67
C HIS A 48 30.12 5.04 11.95
N ASN A 49 31.31 5.62 11.74
CA ASN A 49 32.59 4.96 12.02
C ASN A 49 32.71 4.54 13.50
N GLY A 50 33.36 3.41 13.76
CA GLY A 50 33.67 2.95 15.12
C GLY A 50 34.67 3.88 15.83
N ILE A 51 34.65 3.86 17.17
CA ILE A 51 35.56 4.64 18.02
C ILE A 51 36.99 4.05 17.91
N PRO A 52 38.06 4.88 17.90
CA PRO A 52 39.44 4.39 17.95
C PRO A 52 39.69 3.44 19.14
N GLY A 53 40.55 2.45 18.93
CA GLY A 53 40.99 1.54 20.00
C GLY A 53 41.73 2.29 21.12
N ARG A 54 41.67 1.74 22.34
CA ARG A 54 42.38 2.30 23.51
C ARG A 54 43.90 2.11 23.35
N ASP A 55 44.68 3.06 23.86
CA ASP A 55 46.14 3.00 23.87
C ASP A 55 46.65 1.72 24.54
N GLY A 56 47.78 1.19 24.04
CA GLY A 56 48.48 0.05 24.62
C GLY A 56 48.96 0.34 26.05
N ARG A 57 49.08 -0.69 26.88
CA ARG A 57 49.70 -0.54 28.21
C ARG A 57 51.22 -0.49 28.06
N ASP A 58 51.87 0.35 28.85
CA ASP A 58 53.33 0.43 28.91
C ASP A 58 53.96 -0.94 29.25
N GLY A 59 55.11 -1.23 28.64
CA GLY A 59 55.88 -2.45 28.93
C GLY A 59 56.41 -2.47 30.37
N ALA A 60 56.53 -3.66 30.95
CA ALA A 60 57.11 -3.82 32.27
C ALA A 60 58.59 -3.41 32.29
N HIS A 61 59.05 -2.77 33.38
CA HIS A 61 60.46 -2.41 33.57
C HIS A 61 61.34 -3.66 33.61
N GLY A 62 62.47 -3.66 32.89
CA GLY A 62 63.41 -4.78 32.88
C GLY A 62 63.98 -5.07 34.28
N GLU A 63 64.24 -6.34 34.57
CA GLU A 63 64.81 -6.74 35.85
C GLU A 63 66.23 -6.19 36.03
N LYS A 64 66.54 -5.76 37.26
CA LYS A 64 67.85 -5.22 37.63
C LYS A 64 68.87 -6.35 37.65
N GLY A 65 69.94 -6.23 36.85
CA GLY A 65 71.02 -7.21 36.84
C GLY A 65 71.63 -7.42 38.24
N GLU A 66 71.98 -8.67 38.53
CA GLU A 66 72.56 -9.08 39.81
C GLU A 66 73.94 -8.44 40.03
N LYS A 67 74.24 -8.12 41.29
CA LYS A 67 75.50 -7.48 41.70
C LYS A 67 76.63 -8.53 41.70
N GLY A 68 77.62 -8.36 40.82
CA GLY A 68 78.80 -9.21 40.80
C GLY A 68 79.70 -9.06 42.03
N ASP A 69 80.37 -10.14 42.39
CA ASP A 69 81.33 -10.21 43.51
C ASP A 69 82.61 -9.39 43.24
N PRO A 70 83.30 -8.86 44.27
CA PRO A 70 84.47 -7.98 44.06
C PRO A 70 85.70 -8.75 43.57
N GLY A 71 86.30 -8.29 42.47
CA GLY A 71 87.61 -8.73 41.97
C GLY A 71 88.77 -7.81 42.36
N LEU A 72 89.99 -8.35 42.40
CA LEU A 72 91.25 -7.63 42.69
C LEU A 72 91.63 -6.66 41.56
N ALA A 73 92.30 -5.56 41.93
CA ALA A 73 92.52 -4.37 41.10
C ALA A 73 93.36 -4.62 39.83
N GLY A 74 92.81 -4.22 38.67
CA GLY A 74 93.47 -4.18 37.36
C GLY A 74 93.29 -2.83 36.65
N LEU A 75 94.14 -2.55 35.65
CA LEU A 75 94.23 -1.30 34.89
C LEU A 75 92.88 -0.84 34.31
N LYS A 76 92.67 0.48 34.30
CA LYS A 76 91.42 1.17 33.90
C LYS A 76 90.94 0.69 32.53
N GLY A 77 89.81 0.00 32.50
CA GLY A 77 89.10 -0.38 31.28
C GLY A 77 88.27 0.77 30.69
N ASP A 78 88.08 0.72 29.37
CA ASP A 78 87.29 1.68 28.61
C ASP A 78 85.81 1.69 29.04
N THR A 79 85.17 2.86 28.94
CA THR A 79 83.77 3.10 29.30
C THR A 79 82.85 2.11 28.59
N GLY A 80 82.06 1.34 29.34
CA GLY A 80 81.10 0.38 28.78
C GLY A 80 80.06 1.06 27.88
N GLU A 81 79.71 0.40 26.77
CA GLU A 81 78.71 0.87 25.82
C GLU A 81 77.35 1.09 26.49
N THR A 82 76.67 2.17 26.10
CA THR A 82 75.34 2.51 26.62
C THR A 82 74.33 1.45 26.21
N GLY A 83 73.55 0.94 27.17
CA GLY A 83 72.53 -0.08 26.92
C GLY A 83 71.55 0.33 25.82
N VAL A 84 71.24 -0.59 24.93
CA VAL A 84 70.34 -0.38 23.78
C VAL A 84 68.94 -0.01 24.28
N THR A 85 68.32 1.01 23.67
CA THR A 85 66.94 1.42 23.99
C THR A 85 65.97 0.26 23.72
N GLY A 86 65.05 0.00 24.65
CA GLY A 86 64.04 -1.05 24.51
C GLY A 86 63.16 -0.84 23.26
N ILE A 87 62.76 -1.94 22.63
CA ILE A 87 61.89 -1.92 21.45
C ILE A 87 60.50 -1.35 21.77
N GLU A 88 59.93 -0.57 20.85
CA GLU A 88 58.57 -0.05 20.96
C GLU A 88 57.55 -1.20 21.01
N GLY A 89 56.50 -1.05 21.83
CA GLY A 89 55.44 -2.04 21.97
C GLY A 89 54.63 -2.21 20.68
N PRO A 90 53.99 -3.38 20.45
CA PRO A 90 53.19 -3.60 19.26
C PRO A 90 51.95 -2.69 19.24
N ARG A 91 51.54 -2.27 18.04
CA ARG A 91 50.32 -1.50 17.81
C ARG A 91 49.09 -2.26 18.35
N GLY A 92 48.18 -1.54 19.02
CA GLY A 92 46.91 -2.09 19.49
C GLY A 92 46.02 -2.64 18.37
N PHE A 93 45.15 -3.59 18.71
CA PHE A 93 44.23 -4.21 17.75
C PHE A 93 43.20 -3.21 17.20
N PRO A 94 42.71 -3.41 15.96
CA PRO A 94 41.58 -2.65 15.42
C PRO A 94 40.33 -2.75 16.32
N GLY A 95 39.58 -1.65 16.39
CA GLY A 95 38.28 -1.63 17.09
C GLY A 95 37.26 -2.56 16.45
N ILE A 96 36.28 -3.00 17.24
CA ILE A 96 35.21 -3.90 16.77
C ILE A 96 34.29 -3.11 15.82
N PRO A 97 33.84 -3.69 14.68
CA PRO A 97 32.83 -3.08 13.83
C PRO A 97 31.58 -2.67 14.62
N GLY A 98 31.01 -1.50 14.29
CA GLY A 98 29.76 -1.04 14.90
C GLY A 98 28.61 -2.02 14.66
N ARG A 99 27.63 -2.02 15.58
CA ARG A 99 26.42 -2.82 15.40
C ARG A 99 25.65 -2.35 14.16
N LYS A 100 25.03 -3.30 13.43
CA LYS A 100 24.11 -2.99 12.34
C LYS A 100 22.98 -2.11 12.89
N GLY A 101 22.64 -1.04 12.16
CA GLY A 101 21.50 -0.19 12.49
C GLY A 101 20.19 -0.97 12.48
N GLU A 102 19.22 -0.50 13.25
CA GLU A 102 17.89 -1.11 13.28
C GLU A 102 17.21 -0.98 11.89
N PRO A 103 16.34 -1.93 11.50
CA PRO A 103 15.50 -1.77 10.32
C PRO A 103 14.67 -0.49 10.41
N GLY A 104 14.54 0.24 9.30
CA GLY A 104 13.67 1.43 9.25
C GLY A 104 12.20 1.06 9.48
N GLU A 105 11.46 1.96 10.15
CA GLU A 105 10.02 1.84 10.33
C GLU A 105 9.30 1.88 8.98
N SER A 106 8.32 0.99 8.76
CA SER A 106 7.52 0.99 7.54
C SER A 106 6.61 2.21 7.47
N ALA A 107 6.36 2.71 6.26
CA ALA A 107 5.44 3.83 6.06
C ALA A 107 4.03 3.46 6.56
N TYR A 108 3.44 4.35 7.38
CA TYR A 108 2.06 4.17 7.86
C TYR A 108 1.09 4.24 6.66
N VAL A 109 0.24 3.22 6.52
CA VAL A 109 -0.73 3.15 5.43
C VAL A 109 -2.09 3.62 5.91
N TYR A 110 -2.48 4.81 5.50
CA TYR A 110 -3.83 5.35 5.71
C TYR A 110 -4.85 4.53 4.93
N ARG A 111 -5.89 4.06 5.62
CA ARG A 111 -6.99 3.29 5.02
C ARG A 111 -8.30 3.91 5.43
N SER A 112 -9.15 4.16 4.44
CA SER A 112 -10.55 4.53 4.63
C SER A 112 -11.29 4.12 3.38
N ALA A 113 -11.97 2.99 3.44
CA ALA A 113 -12.71 2.48 2.30
C ALA A 113 -13.97 1.73 2.73
N PHE A 114 -14.97 1.71 1.85
CA PHE A 114 -16.15 0.88 1.98
C PHE A 114 -16.59 0.41 0.60
N SER A 115 -17.24 -0.75 0.56
CA SER A 115 -17.94 -1.27 -0.60
C SER A 115 -19.16 -2.02 -0.09
N VAL A 116 -20.33 -1.58 -0.55
CA VAL A 116 -21.63 -2.02 -0.03
C VAL A 116 -22.60 -2.26 -1.17
N GLY A 117 -23.55 -3.16 -0.94
CA GLY A 117 -24.60 -3.53 -1.86
C GLY A 117 -25.97 -3.37 -1.23
N LEU A 118 -26.97 -3.29 -2.10
CA LEU A 118 -28.36 -3.21 -1.71
C LEU A 118 -28.91 -4.64 -1.54
N GLU A 119 -29.61 -4.92 -0.44
CA GLU A 119 -30.26 -6.23 -0.23
C GLU A 119 -31.74 -6.21 -0.62
N THR A 120 -32.39 -5.05 -0.48
CA THR A 120 -33.82 -4.86 -0.76
C THR A 120 -34.04 -3.58 -1.54
N ARG A 121 -35.04 -3.56 -2.42
CA ARG A 121 -35.38 -2.40 -3.26
C ARG A 121 -35.50 -1.12 -2.40
N SER A 122 -34.88 -0.03 -2.85
CA SER A 122 -35.01 1.27 -2.22
C SER A 122 -36.08 2.10 -2.94
N THR A 123 -37.16 2.47 -2.24
CA THR A 123 -38.30 3.18 -2.85
C THR A 123 -38.51 4.59 -2.30
N VAL A 124 -37.76 5.00 -1.28
CA VAL A 124 -37.99 6.26 -0.56
C VAL A 124 -37.23 7.41 -1.22
N PRO A 125 -37.90 8.40 -1.81
CA PRO A 125 -37.23 9.55 -2.40
C PRO A 125 -36.65 10.48 -1.35
N ASN A 126 -35.60 11.23 -1.73
CA ASN A 126 -34.99 12.27 -0.90
C ASN A 126 -34.43 11.79 0.46
N VAL A 127 -34.23 10.48 0.62
CA VAL A 127 -33.59 9.85 1.77
C VAL A 127 -32.38 9.06 1.28
N PRO A 128 -31.26 9.04 2.03
CA PRO A 128 -30.11 8.22 1.66
C PRO A 128 -30.48 6.75 1.44
N ILE A 129 -29.98 6.17 0.35
CA ILE A 129 -30.13 4.74 0.07
C ILE A 129 -29.27 3.97 1.07
N ARG A 130 -29.93 3.09 1.83
CA ARG A 130 -29.28 2.26 2.83
C ARG A 130 -28.79 0.95 2.21
N PHE A 131 -27.52 0.92 1.81
CA PHE A 131 -26.86 -0.31 1.40
C PHE A 131 -26.45 -1.10 2.65
N THR A 132 -27.02 -2.29 2.80
CA THR A 132 -26.85 -3.15 3.99
C THR A 132 -25.97 -4.37 3.75
N LYS A 133 -25.80 -4.79 2.49
CA LYS A 133 -24.89 -5.88 2.10
C LYS A 133 -23.45 -5.37 2.20
N ILE A 134 -22.70 -5.79 3.21
CA ILE A 134 -21.32 -5.29 3.40
C ILE A 134 -20.33 -6.19 2.66
N PHE A 135 -19.68 -5.66 1.61
CA PHE A 135 -18.54 -6.31 0.96
C PHE A 135 -17.23 -5.95 1.66
N TYR A 136 -17.06 -4.68 1.99
CA TYR A 136 -15.92 -4.16 2.75
C TYR A 136 -16.35 -2.96 3.58
N ASN A 137 -16.02 -2.93 4.86
CA ASN A 137 -16.18 -1.77 5.73
C ASN A 137 -15.27 -1.87 6.96
N GLN A 138 -14.00 -2.26 6.77
CA GLN A 138 -13.12 -2.63 7.88
C GLN A 138 -12.87 -1.48 8.86
N GLN A 139 -12.89 -0.23 8.38
CA GLN A 139 -12.71 0.96 9.22
C GLN A 139 -14.00 1.46 9.86
N ASN A 140 -15.16 0.89 9.51
CA ASN A 140 -16.48 1.33 9.96
C ASN A 140 -16.74 2.83 9.68
N HIS A 141 -16.22 3.35 8.57
CA HIS A 141 -16.46 4.74 8.15
C HIS A 141 -17.78 4.88 7.36
N TYR A 142 -18.29 3.79 6.78
CA TYR A 142 -19.65 3.74 6.25
C TYR A 142 -20.62 3.25 7.33
N ASP A 143 -21.72 3.97 7.51
CA ASP A 143 -22.79 3.62 8.42
C ASP A 143 -23.99 3.07 7.64
N SER A 144 -24.26 1.76 7.80
CA SER A 144 -25.36 1.06 7.14
C SER A 144 -26.74 1.41 7.72
N THR A 145 -26.79 1.99 8.93
CA THR A 145 -28.04 2.44 9.53
C THR A 145 -28.56 3.71 8.86
N THR A 146 -27.65 4.59 8.43
CA THR A 146 -27.97 5.86 7.78
C THR A 146 -27.77 5.85 6.27
N GLY A 147 -26.93 4.96 5.73
CA GLY A 147 -26.56 4.94 4.30
C GLY A 147 -25.44 5.93 3.95
N LYS A 148 -24.73 6.47 4.95
CA LYS A 148 -23.75 7.55 4.78
C LYS A 148 -22.33 7.09 5.06
N PHE A 149 -21.41 7.57 4.25
CA PHE A 149 -19.97 7.52 4.52
C PHE A 149 -19.54 8.78 5.28
N HIS A 150 -18.76 8.60 6.34
CA HIS A 150 -18.18 9.67 7.14
C HIS A 150 -16.67 9.76 6.87
N CYS A 151 -16.19 10.95 6.52
CA CYS A 151 -14.77 11.18 6.30
C CYS A 151 -14.03 11.33 7.63
N ASN A 152 -13.14 10.39 7.94
CA ASN A 152 -12.29 10.44 9.13
C ASN A 152 -10.86 10.95 8.82
N ILE A 153 -10.44 10.84 7.56
CA ILE A 153 -9.09 11.20 7.09
C ILE A 153 -9.25 12.20 5.94
N PRO A 154 -8.81 13.46 6.09
CA PRO A 154 -8.93 14.43 5.01
C PRO A 154 -8.08 14.01 3.80
N GLY A 155 -8.59 14.27 2.60
CA GLY A 155 -7.90 13.92 1.37
C GLY A 155 -8.79 13.72 0.15
N LEU A 156 -8.20 13.23 -0.93
CA LEU A 156 -8.90 12.90 -2.17
C LEU A 156 -9.49 11.49 -2.09
N TYR A 157 -10.80 11.39 -2.29
CA TYR A 157 -11.55 10.14 -2.33
C TYR A 157 -12.09 9.85 -3.73
N TYR A 158 -12.14 8.58 -4.09
CA TYR A 158 -12.86 8.09 -5.26
C TYR A 158 -14.15 7.41 -4.82
N PHE A 159 -15.26 7.78 -5.45
CA PHE A 159 -16.57 7.15 -5.25
C PHE A 159 -17.06 6.57 -6.56
N SER A 160 -17.68 5.40 -6.51
CA SER A 160 -18.29 4.72 -7.65
C SER A 160 -19.54 3.98 -7.23
N TYR A 161 -20.57 4.00 -8.05
CA TYR A 161 -21.78 3.20 -7.86
C TYR A 161 -22.20 2.55 -9.17
N HIS A 162 -22.84 1.39 -9.04
CA HIS A 162 -23.43 0.62 -10.14
C HIS A 162 -24.82 0.21 -9.72
N ILE A 163 -25.84 0.53 -10.50
CA ILE A 163 -27.24 0.34 -10.16
C ILE A 163 -27.89 -0.51 -11.23
N THR A 164 -28.55 -1.58 -10.79
CA THR A 164 -29.47 -2.34 -11.63
C THR A 164 -30.79 -1.57 -11.75
N VAL A 165 -31.18 -1.25 -12.98
CA VAL A 165 -32.38 -0.47 -13.33
C VAL A 165 -33.50 -1.42 -13.73
N TYR A 166 -34.59 -1.47 -12.96
CA TYR A 166 -35.70 -2.40 -13.23
C TYR A 166 -37.08 -1.89 -12.78
N LEU A 167 -38.09 -2.15 -13.63
CA LEU A 167 -39.51 -1.77 -13.52
C LEU A 167 -39.82 -0.27 -13.69
N GLN A 168 -38.91 0.62 -13.31
CA GLN A 168 -39.08 2.07 -13.36
C GLN A 168 -37.77 2.76 -13.70
N ASP A 169 -37.87 4.00 -14.17
CA ASP A 169 -36.73 4.88 -14.38
C ASP A 169 -35.94 5.06 -13.07
N VAL A 170 -34.64 5.33 -13.20
CA VAL A 170 -33.75 5.59 -12.08
C VAL A 170 -33.15 6.97 -12.24
N LYS A 171 -33.29 7.79 -11.21
CA LYS A 171 -32.54 9.04 -11.08
C LYS A 171 -31.91 9.09 -9.70
N VAL A 172 -30.60 8.89 -9.64
CA VAL A 172 -29.84 9.00 -8.39
C VAL A 172 -28.92 10.21 -8.42
N SER A 173 -28.60 10.69 -7.23
CA SER A 173 -27.57 11.69 -7.06
C SER A 173 -26.65 11.34 -5.91
N LEU A 174 -25.36 11.54 -6.14
CA LEU A 174 -24.35 11.51 -5.11
C LEU A 174 -24.34 12.86 -4.39
N TYR A 175 -24.41 12.83 -3.07
CA TYR A 175 -24.38 14.00 -2.21
C TYR A 175 -23.07 14.07 -1.46
N LYS A 176 -22.55 15.29 -1.30
CA LYS A 176 -21.45 15.64 -0.40
C LYS A 176 -21.95 16.74 0.53
N ARG A 177 -22.01 16.48 1.84
CA ARG A 177 -22.84 17.27 2.77
C ARG A 177 -24.25 17.40 2.15
N ASP A 178 -24.89 18.56 2.23
CA ASP A 178 -26.23 18.78 1.67
C ASP A 178 -26.27 19.18 0.18
N LYS A 179 -25.19 18.95 -0.58
CA LYS A 179 -25.13 19.32 -2.01
C LYS A 179 -25.03 18.10 -2.91
N ALA A 180 -25.93 18.03 -3.89
CA ALA A 180 -25.83 17.11 -5.00
C ALA A 180 -24.59 17.45 -5.85
N VAL A 181 -23.68 16.49 -6.01
CA VAL A 181 -22.41 16.65 -6.75
C VAL A 181 -22.37 15.91 -8.08
N LEU A 182 -23.10 14.79 -8.18
CA LEU A 182 -23.21 14.01 -9.42
C LEU A 182 -24.65 13.54 -9.59
N PHE A 183 -25.13 13.52 -10.83
CA PHE A 183 -26.45 12.99 -11.20
C PHE A 183 -26.28 11.88 -12.22
N THR A 184 -26.96 10.76 -11.99
CA THR A 184 -27.09 9.69 -12.99
C THR A 184 -28.57 9.44 -13.20
N TYR A 185 -28.98 9.49 -14.47
CA TYR A 185 -30.33 9.19 -14.90
C TYR A 185 -30.29 8.08 -15.94
N ASP A 186 -31.17 7.11 -15.78
CA ASP A 186 -31.34 6.00 -16.70
C ASP A 186 -32.82 5.66 -16.86
N LYS A 187 -33.21 5.39 -18.10
CA LYS A 187 -34.60 5.13 -18.48
C LYS A 187 -34.83 3.63 -18.57
N TYR A 188 -35.85 3.15 -17.88
CA TYR A 188 -36.27 1.78 -18.01
C TYR A 188 -37.19 1.60 -19.22
N GLN A 189 -36.98 0.52 -19.98
CA GLN A 189 -37.92 0.07 -21.01
C GLN A 189 -38.45 -1.32 -20.64
N ASP A 190 -39.71 -1.61 -20.99
CA ASP A 190 -40.33 -2.88 -20.62
C ASP A 190 -39.49 -4.08 -21.10
N LYS A 191 -39.20 -4.99 -20.18
CA LYS A 191 -38.35 -6.18 -20.37
C LYS A 191 -36.90 -5.89 -20.75
N ASN A 192 -36.42 -4.67 -20.53
CA ASN A 192 -35.03 -4.28 -20.73
C ASN A 192 -34.42 -3.85 -19.39
N VAL A 193 -33.78 -4.80 -18.69
CA VAL A 193 -32.99 -4.47 -17.49
C VAL A 193 -31.75 -3.72 -17.94
N ASP A 194 -31.48 -2.58 -17.31
CA ASP A 194 -30.31 -1.74 -17.64
C ASP A 194 -29.34 -1.63 -16.46
N GLN A 195 -28.16 -1.06 -16.72
CA GLN A 195 -27.10 -0.82 -15.76
C GLN A 195 -26.63 0.63 -15.80
N ALA A 196 -27.02 1.38 -14.77
CA ALA A 196 -26.56 2.75 -14.58
C ALA A 196 -25.31 2.78 -13.70
N SER A 197 -24.32 3.59 -14.04
CA SER A 197 -23.15 3.78 -13.18
C SER A 197 -22.69 5.23 -13.16
N GLY A 198 -21.92 5.58 -12.14
CA GLY A 198 -21.30 6.88 -12.02
C GLY A 198 -20.12 6.81 -11.05
N SER A 199 -19.10 7.61 -11.33
CA SER A 199 -17.96 7.75 -10.44
C SER A 199 -17.43 9.18 -10.45
N VAL A 200 -16.79 9.58 -9.36
CA VAL A 200 -16.25 10.93 -9.18
C VAL A 200 -15.13 10.94 -8.14
N LEU A 201 -14.17 11.83 -8.36
CA LEU A 201 -13.15 12.18 -7.37
C LEU A 201 -13.64 13.39 -6.56
N LEU A 202 -13.65 13.26 -5.23
CA LEU A 202 -14.04 14.32 -4.32
C LEU A 202 -12.94 14.49 -3.27
N HIS A 203 -12.42 15.71 -3.13
CA HIS A 203 -11.65 16.05 -1.95
C HIS A 203 -12.61 16.17 -0.77
N LEU A 204 -12.29 15.55 0.36
CA LEU A 204 -13.09 15.55 1.57
C LEU A 204 -12.29 16.06 2.78
N GLU A 205 -12.97 16.85 3.59
CA GLU A 205 -12.52 17.30 4.90
C GLU A 205 -13.04 16.37 6.00
N LYS A 206 -12.32 16.30 7.11
CA LYS A 206 -12.73 15.51 8.27
C LYS A 206 -14.12 15.92 8.75
N GLY A 207 -15.01 14.94 8.92
CA GLY A 207 -16.40 15.13 9.34
C GLY A 207 -17.38 15.38 8.19
N GLU A 208 -16.92 15.50 6.93
CA GLU A 208 -17.83 15.53 5.79
C GLU A 208 -18.48 14.16 5.55
N GLU A 209 -19.74 14.20 5.10
CA GLU A 209 -20.52 13.03 4.77
C GLU A 209 -20.73 12.91 3.25
N VAL A 210 -20.76 11.68 2.75
CA VAL A 210 -21.09 11.36 1.35
C VAL A 210 -22.09 10.21 1.30
N TRP A 211 -23.13 10.33 0.46
CA TRP A 211 -24.12 9.28 0.28
C TRP A 211 -24.76 9.33 -1.11
N LEU A 212 -25.50 8.26 -1.45
CA LEU A 212 -26.31 8.18 -2.66
C LEU A 212 -27.79 8.24 -2.29
N GLN A 213 -28.60 8.99 -3.02
CA GLN A 213 -30.06 9.00 -2.82
C GLN A 213 -30.81 9.09 -4.16
N VAL A 214 -32.08 8.66 -4.15
CA VAL A 214 -33.00 8.88 -5.27
C VAL A 214 -33.35 10.37 -5.33
N TYR A 215 -33.23 10.97 -6.50
CA TYR A 215 -33.44 12.39 -6.75
C TYR A 215 -34.83 12.68 -7.34
N GLY A 216 -35.51 13.68 -6.79
CA GLY A 216 -36.80 14.18 -7.27
C GLY A 216 -37.98 13.67 -6.44
N ASP A 217 -39.18 13.67 -7.04
CA ASP A 217 -40.44 13.50 -6.32
C ASP A 217 -40.88 12.04 -6.13
N GLY A 218 -39.98 11.07 -6.39
CA GLY A 218 -40.23 9.65 -6.17
C GLY A 218 -40.70 8.85 -7.39
N GLU A 219 -40.82 9.49 -8.55
CA GLU A 219 -41.21 8.80 -9.81
C GLU A 219 -40.08 7.94 -10.40
N ASN A 220 -38.83 8.21 -10.05
CA ASN A 220 -37.64 7.56 -10.63
C ASN A 220 -36.87 6.70 -9.60
N ASN A 221 -37.58 5.82 -8.88
CA ASN A 221 -37.03 4.98 -7.81
C ASN A 221 -36.78 3.52 -8.23
N GLY A 222 -36.49 3.26 -9.51
CA GLY A 222 -36.25 1.91 -10.05
C GLY A 222 -34.97 1.19 -9.59
N VAL A 223 -34.35 1.61 -8.49
CA VAL A 223 -33.11 1.03 -7.94
C VAL A 223 -33.41 -0.38 -7.42
N TYR A 224 -32.81 -1.39 -8.04
CA TYR A 224 -33.16 -2.78 -7.81
C TYR A 224 -32.00 -3.64 -7.30
N ALA A 225 -32.31 -4.60 -6.44
CA ALA A 225 -31.41 -5.68 -6.04
C ALA A 225 -32.22 -6.89 -5.58
N ASP A 226 -31.67 -8.08 -5.80
CA ASP A 226 -32.20 -9.37 -5.34
C ASP A 226 -31.05 -10.37 -5.09
N ASN A 227 -31.36 -11.67 -5.04
CA ASN A 227 -30.36 -12.71 -4.77
C ASN A 227 -29.30 -12.88 -5.87
N ILE A 228 -29.55 -12.37 -7.08
CA ILE A 228 -28.68 -12.54 -8.26
C ILE A 228 -28.29 -11.20 -8.92
N ASN A 229 -28.96 -10.10 -8.56
CA ASN A 229 -28.71 -8.75 -9.06
C ASN A 229 -28.27 -7.84 -7.92
N ASP A 230 -27.15 -7.14 -8.12
CA ASP A 230 -26.60 -6.21 -7.15
C ASP A 230 -26.75 -4.76 -7.64
N SER A 231 -27.08 -3.87 -6.71
CA SER A 231 -26.82 -2.43 -6.83
C SER A 231 -25.81 -2.06 -5.75
N THR A 232 -24.69 -1.46 -6.15
CA THR A 232 -23.50 -1.28 -5.32
C THR A 232 -23.09 0.19 -5.21
N PHE A 233 -22.45 0.51 -4.10
CA PHE A 233 -21.81 1.79 -3.85
C PHE A 233 -20.48 1.57 -3.13
N THR A 234 -19.43 2.18 -3.64
CA THR A 234 -18.04 2.00 -3.19
C THR A 234 -17.37 3.35 -3.08
N GLY A 235 -16.52 3.52 -2.06
CA GLY A 235 -15.68 4.68 -1.91
C GLY A 235 -14.40 4.37 -1.17
N PHE A 236 -13.30 5.01 -1.56
CA PHE A 236 -12.01 4.85 -0.89
C PHE A 236 -11.11 6.07 -0.99
N LEU A 237 -10.27 6.26 0.02
CA LEU A 237 -9.22 7.26 0.07
C LEU A 237 -8.12 6.91 -0.95
N LEU A 238 -7.82 7.84 -1.85
CA LEU A 238 -6.72 7.75 -2.80
C LEU A 238 -5.45 8.41 -2.26
N TYR A 239 -5.58 9.67 -1.84
CA TYR A 239 -4.46 10.47 -1.33
C TYR A 239 -4.92 11.16 -0.06
N HIS A 240 -4.25 10.91 1.05
CA HIS A 240 -4.45 11.70 2.26
C HIS A 240 -3.76 13.05 2.10
N ASP A 241 -4.30 14.08 2.74
CA ASP A 241 -3.62 15.36 2.81
C ASP A 241 -2.34 15.23 3.66
N THR A 242 -1.25 15.83 3.19
CA THR A 242 0.00 15.94 3.93
C THR A 242 0.03 17.31 4.61
N GLU A 243 0.18 17.31 5.95
CA GLU A 243 0.44 18.54 6.72
C GLU A 243 1.74 19.24 6.29
#